data_AF-A0A0Q6JX26-F1
#
_entry.id   AF-A0A0Q6JX26-F1
#
_cell.length_a   1.000
_cell.length_b   1.000
_cell.length_c   1.000
_cell.angle_alpha   90.00
_cell.angle_beta   90.00
_cell.angle_gamma   90.00
#
_symmetry.space_group_name_H-M   'P 1'
#
loop_
_entity.id
_entity.type
_entity.pdbx_description
1 polymer ?
#
loop_
_entity_poly.entity_id
_entity_poly.type
_entity_poly.pdbx_seq_one_letter_code
_entity_poly.pdbx_strand_id
1 'polypeptide(L)'
;MTGRHEVDVATAAFNVSRQTEIIFRGRSGDDVTIDYSEPVDFQIEGVPAVRYTVTASNLERKFDCDPPAASIDIVAMQGYSNATVAVFMVFTEQHTDRAISRDTIDDIIASLRRSS
;
A
#
# COMPACT_ATOMS: atom_id res chain seq x y z
N MET A 1 -24.03 -15.60 -2.27
CA MET A 1 -23.70 -15.15 -3.64
C MET A 1 -22.54 -14.18 -3.49
N THR A 2 -21.33 -14.73 -3.56
CA THR A 2 -20.07 -14.19 -3.03
C THR A 2 -18.94 -14.66 -3.95
N GLY A 3 -17.77 -14.00 -3.94
CA GLY A 3 -16.61 -14.42 -4.74
C GLY A 3 -16.45 -13.80 -6.13
N ARG A 4 -17.06 -12.64 -6.43
CA ARG A 4 -16.66 -11.82 -7.60
C ARG A 4 -16.08 -10.46 -7.18
N HIS A 5 -16.88 -9.63 -6.49
CA HIS A 5 -16.42 -8.32 -6.03
C HIS A 5 -15.19 -8.38 -5.10
N GLU A 6 -15.04 -9.43 -4.28
CA GLU A 6 -13.85 -9.63 -3.43
C GLU A 6 -12.60 -9.93 -4.28
N VAL A 7 -12.75 -10.73 -5.34
CA VAL A 7 -11.68 -11.03 -6.30
C VAL A 7 -11.28 -9.77 -7.08
N ASP A 8 -12.26 -8.93 -7.46
CA ASP A 8 -12.00 -7.66 -8.15
C ASP A 8 -11.21 -6.68 -7.25
N VAL A 9 -11.55 -6.60 -5.95
CA VAL A 9 -10.83 -5.75 -4.97
C VAL A 9 -9.41 -6.25 -4.70
N ALA A 10 -9.22 -7.54 -4.43
CA ALA A 10 -7.89 -8.12 -4.22
C ALA A 10 -6.99 -7.96 -5.47
N THR A 11 -7.57 -8.21 -6.66
CA THR A 11 -6.89 -8.04 -7.95
C THR A 11 -6.49 -6.58 -8.19
N ALA A 12 -7.35 -5.61 -7.83
CA ALA A 12 -7.02 -4.19 -7.92
C ALA A 12 -5.85 -3.80 -7.01
N ALA A 13 -5.86 -4.25 -5.75
CA ALA A 13 -4.76 -3.98 -4.81
C ALA A 13 -3.42 -4.56 -5.31
N PHE A 14 -3.42 -5.80 -5.80
CA PHE A 14 -2.22 -6.44 -6.36
C PHE A 14 -1.73 -5.78 -7.66
N ASN A 15 -2.64 -5.38 -8.55
CA ASN A 15 -2.24 -4.68 -9.77
C ASN A 15 -1.62 -3.31 -9.48
N VAL A 16 -2.12 -2.57 -8.49
CA VAL A 16 -1.50 -1.31 -8.04
C VAL A 16 -0.17 -1.59 -7.33
N SER A 17 -0.05 -2.66 -6.53
CA SER A 17 1.21 -3.01 -5.86
C SER A 17 2.36 -3.33 -6.83
N ARG A 18 2.05 -3.98 -7.96
CA ARG A 18 2.98 -4.17 -9.07
C ARG A 18 3.35 -2.86 -9.79
N GLN A 19 2.46 -1.87 -9.85
CA GLN A 19 2.72 -0.57 -10.46
C GLN A 19 3.56 0.34 -9.56
N THR A 20 3.46 0.22 -8.23
CA THR A 20 4.20 1.05 -7.27
C THR A 20 5.71 0.79 -7.19
N GLU A 21 6.28 -0.24 -7.83
CA GLU A 21 7.74 -0.42 -7.90
C GLU A 21 8.47 0.82 -8.45
N ILE A 22 7.83 1.56 -9.36
CA ILE A 22 8.40 2.78 -9.97
C ILE A 22 8.59 3.94 -8.97
N ILE A 23 7.98 3.87 -7.79
CA ILE A 23 8.16 4.86 -6.71
C ILE A 23 9.48 4.61 -5.96
N PHE A 24 9.93 3.35 -5.91
CA PHE A 24 11.14 2.95 -5.19
C PHE A 24 12.38 2.89 -6.10
N ARG A 25 12.20 2.59 -7.39
CA ARG A 25 13.31 2.41 -8.34
C ARG A 25 13.70 3.72 -9.02
N GLY A 26 14.97 4.12 -8.87
CA GLY A 26 15.54 5.28 -9.55
C GLY A 26 15.94 5.00 -11.00
N ARG A 27 16.17 3.73 -11.36
CA ARG A 27 16.57 3.29 -12.70
C ARG A 27 16.21 1.81 -12.93
N SER A 28 16.09 1.40 -14.18
CA SER A 28 15.95 -0.04 -14.48
C SER A 28 17.24 -0.78 -14.13
N GLY A 29 17.14 -1.88 -13.38
CA GLY A 29 18.28 -2.67 -12.92
C GLY A 29 19.08 -2.03 -11.79
N ASP A 30 18.43 -1.26 -10.91
CA ASP A 30 18.99 -0.92 -9.60
C ASP A 30 18.91 -2.09 -8.60
N ASP A 31 19.80 -2.07 -7.60
CA ASP A 31 19.94 -3.11 -6.58
C ASP A 31 18.79 -3.12 -5.53
N VAL A 32 17.66 -2.45 -5.84
CA VAL A 32 16.49 -2.34 -4.95
C VAL A 32 15.74 -3.68 -4.90
N THR A 33 15.64 -4.24 -3.71
CA THR A 33 14.84 -5.45 -3.43
C THR A 33 13.42 -5.03 -3.07
N ILE A 34 12.43 -5.67 -3.68
CA ILE A 34 11.00 -5.42 -3.44
C ILE A 34 10.34 -6.70 -2.94
N ASP A 35 9.85 -6.66 -1.71
CA ASP A 35 9.10 -7.73 -1.07
C ASP A 35 7.61 -7.38 -0.99
N TYR A 36 6.77 -8.40 -1.12
CA TYR A 36 5.30 -8.29 -1.08
C TYR A 36 4.74 -9.11 0.07
N SER A 37 3.86 -8.52 0.87
CA SER A 37 3.09 -9.29 1.86
C SER A 37 2.07 -10.21 1.18
N GLU A 38 1.61 -11.22 1.90
CA GLU A 38 0.30 -11.83 1.63
C GLU A 38 -0.81 -10.76 1.77
N PRO A 39 -1.96 -10.92 1.09
CA PRO A 39 -3.11 -10.05 1.31
C PRO A 39 -3.62 -10.17 2.75
N VAL A 40 -4.03 -9.04 3.33
CA VAL A 40 -4.77 -8.99 4.59
C VAL A 40 -6.19 -8.51 4.30
N ASP A 41 -7.15 -9.43 4.43
CA ASP A 41 -8.58 -9.14 4.36
C ASP A 41 -9.07 -8.50 5.67
N PHE A 42 -9.80 -7.38 5.56
CA PHE A 42 -10.36 -6.67 6.70
C PHE A 42 -11.65 -5.91 6.30
N GLN A 43 -12.15 -5.04 7.18
CA GLN A 43 -13.32 -4.20 6.89
C GLN A 43 -13.10 -2.74 7.28
N ILE A 44 -13.59 -1.84 6.42
CA ILE A 44 -13.64 -0.39 6.66
C ILE A 44 -15.12 0.01 6.68
N GLU A 45 -15.60 0.54 7.81
CA GLU A 45 -17.02 0.87 8.05
C GLU A 45 -18.01 -0.27 7.65
N GLY A 46 -17.62 -1.53 7.85
CA GLY A 46 -18.40 -2.72 7.49
C GLY A 46 -18.32 -3.16 6.01
N VAL A 47 -17.52 -2.47 5.18
CA VAL A 47 -17.25 -2.82 3.78
C VAL A 47 -15.99 -3.67 3.69
N PRO A 48 -15.96 -4.79 2.94
CA PRO A 48 -14.75 -5.56 2.68
C PRO A 48 -13.63 -4.71 2.05
N ALA A 49 -12.43 -4.81 2.62
CA ALA A 49 -11.21 -4.16 2.15
C ALA A 49 -10.04 -5.15 2.16
N VAL A 50 -9.10 -4.97 1.24
CA VAL A 50 -7.90 -5.81 1.09
C VAL A 50 -6.67 -4.93 1.16
N ARG A 51 -5.72 -5.26 2.04
CA ARG A 51 -4.42 -4.59 2.17
C ARG A 51 -3.31 -5.47 1.61
N TYR A 52 -2.43 -4.89 0.82
CA TYR A 52 -1.08 -5.40 0.56
C TYR A 52 -0.07 -4.41 1.11
N THR A 53 0.98 -4.89 1.77
CA THR A 53 2.18 -4.09 2.07
C THR A 53 3.26 -4.43 1.06
N VAL A 54 3.78 -3.42 0.36
CA VAL A 54 5.01 -3.52 -0.44
C VAL A 54 6.13 -2.91 0.38
N THR A 55 7.22 -3.66 0.57
CA THR A 55 8.42 -3.17 1.24
C THR A 55 9.57 -3.12 0.25
N ALA A 56 10.24 -1.99 0.17
CA ALA A 56 11.45 -1.79 -0.61
C ALA A 56 12.66 -1.64 0.32
N SER A 57 13.75 -2.33 0.00
CA SER A 57 15.01 -2.23 0.73
C SER A 57 16.20 -2.06 -0.23
N ASN A 58 17.33 -1.59 0.31
CA ASN A 58 18.51 -1.22 -0.47
C ASN A 58 18.24 -0.06 -1.46
N LEU A 59 17.51 0.96 -1.00
CA LEU A 59 17.26 2.19 -1.76
C LEU A 59 18.55 2.99 -1.99
N GLU A 60 18.67 3.63 -3.16
CA GLU A 60 19.84 4.46 -3.51
C GLU A 60 19.87 5.75 -2.66
N ARG A 61 20.82 5.82 -1.73
CA ARG A 61 21.05 7.00 -0.88
C ARG A 61 22.12 7.92 -1.48
N LYS A 62 21.79 9.19 -1.65
CA LYS A 62 22.68 10.27 -2.10
C LYS A 62 23.22 11.07 -0.92
N PHE A 63 22.50 11.08 0.19
CA PHE A 63 22.85 11.71 1.46
C PHE A 63 22.61 10.74 2.62
N ASP A 64 23.29 10.94 3.76
CA ASP A 64 23.16 10.06 4.93
C ASP A 64 21.74 10.08 5.55
N CYS A 65 20.95 11.12 5.28
CA CYS A 65 19.57 11.26 5.71
C CYS A 65 18.54 10.59 4.79
N ASP A 66 18.94 10.06 3.64
CA ASP A 66 18.03 9.37 2.73
C ASP A 66 17.63 7.99 3.30
N PRO A 67 16.35 7.58 3.21
CA PRO A 67 15.89 6.31 3.78
C PRO A 67 16.52 5.10 3.06
N PRO A 68 17.10 4.12 3.77
CA PRO A 68 17.63 2.89 3.16
C PRO A 68 16.53 1.89 2.76
N ALA A 69 15.32 2.06 3.30
CA ALA A 69 14.15 1.25 3.05
C ALA A 69 12.86 2.09 3.18
N ALA A 70 11.79 1.65 2.53
CA ALA A 70 10.48 2.30 2.58
C ALA A 70 9.36 1.28 2.36
N SER A 71 8.14 1.60 2.75
CA SER A 71 6.96 0.76 2.53
C SER A 71 5.78 1.54 1.97
N ILE A 72 4.97 0.88 1.14
CA ILE A 72 3.66 1.37 0.72
C ILE A 72 2.61 0.35 1.15
N ASP A 73 1.67 0.79 1.98
CA ASP A 73 0.44 0.05 2.23
C ASP A 73 -0.62 0.45 1.20
N ILE A 74 -1.17 -0.55 0.53
CA ILE A 74 -2.12 -0.40 -0.58
C ILE A 74 -3.42 -1.06 -0.17
N VAL A 75 -4.43 -0.23 0.06
CA VAL A 75 -5.75 -0.62 0.56
C VAL A 75 -6.76 -0.45 -0.56
N ALA A 76 -7.30 -1.55 -1.07
CA ALA A 76 -8.44 -1.53 -1.99
C ALA A 76 -9.74 -1.82 -1.24
N MET A 77 -10.82 -1.15 -1.62
CA MET A 77 -12.18 -1.38 -1.10
C MET A 77 -13.22 -1.08 -2.18
N GLN A 78 -14.46 -1.57 -2.01
CA GLN A 78 -15.53 -1.28 -2.96
C GLN A 78 -15.83 0.23 -3.01
N GLY A 79 -15.85 0.80 -4.21
CA GLY A 79 -16.19 2.21 -4.43
C GLY A 79 -17.69 2.40 -4.61
N TYR A 80 -18.27 3.42 -3.97
CA TYR A 80 -19.73 3.64 -3.94
C TYR A 80 -20.21 4.84 -4.77
N SER A 81 -19.31 5.68 -5.30
CA SER A 81 -19.69 6.93 -6.01
C SER A 81 -19.67 6.82 -7.53
N ASN A 82 -18.71 6.09 -8.12
CA ASN A 82 -18.55 5.96 -9.59
C ASN A 82 -17.58 4.84 -10.03
N ALA A 83 -16.48 4.63 -9.33
CA ALA A 83 -15.53 3.54 -9.59
C ALA A 83 -15.91 2.25 -8.84
N THR A 84 -15.79 1.08 -9.48
CA THR A 84 -16.09 -0.23 -8.86
C THR A 84 -15.21 -0.53 -7.64
N VAL A 85 -13.96 -0.07 -7.67
CA VAL A 85 -12.99 -0.22 -6.58
C VAL A 85 -12.30 1.12 -6.36
N ALA A 86 -12.17 1.54 -5.11
CA ALA A 86 -11.31 2.63 -4.68
C ALA A 86 -10.00 2.03 -4.12
N VAL A 87 -8.87 2.68 -4.39
CA VAL A 87 -7.55 2.26 -3.88
C VAL A 87 -6.87 3.45 -3.21
N PHE A 88 -6.44 3.25 -1.97
CA PHE A 88 -5.67 4.19 -1.17
C PHE A 88 -4.24 3.67 -1.00
N MET A 89 -3.27 4.58 -0.95
CA MET A 89 -1.85 4.25 -0.80
C MET A 89 -1.23 5.10 0.32
N VAL A 90 -0.59 4.46 1.29
CA VAL A 90 0.14 5.12 2.37
C VAL A 90 1.63 4.82 2.20
N PHE A 91 2.39 5.77 1.68
CA PHE A 91 3.85 5.69 1.57
C PHE A 91 4.51 6.06 2.91
N THR A 92 5.57 5.34 3.28
CA THR A 92 6.29 5.47 4.55
C THR A 92 7.78 5.25 4.37
N GLU A 93 8.60 6.18 4.87
CA GLU A 93 10.05 6.02 4.98
C GLU A 93 10.38 5.19 6.22
N GLN A 94 11.34 4.25 6.11
CA GLN A 94 11.80 3.45 7.24
C GLN A 94 13.24 3.82 7.62
N HIS A 95 13.60 3.54 8.88
CA HIS A 95 14.93 3.82 9.45
C HIS A 95 15.39 5.30 9.39
N THR A 96 14.45 6.24 9.39
CA THR A 96 14.69 7.68 9.60
C THR A 96 14.04 8.13 10.90
N ASP A 97 14.47 9.28 11.45
CA ASP A 97 13.85 9.92 12.62
C ASP A 97 12.39 10.38 12.39
N ARG A 98 11.86 10.15 11.19
CA ARG A 98 10.49 10.49 10.74
C ARG A 98 9.61 9.26 10.47
N ALA A 99 10.15 8.05 10.65
CA ALA A 99 9.39 6.82 10.44
C ALA A 99 8.18 6.75 11.40
N ILE A 100 6.98 6.67 10.84
CA ILE A 100 5.74 6.52 11.62
C ILE A 100 5.55 5.05 12.06
N SER A 101 4.94 4.84 13.23
CA SER A 101 4.70 3.48 13.73
C SER A 101 3.64 2.75 12.88
N ARG A 102 3.68 1.42 12.89
CA ARG A 102 2.65 0.60 12.22
C ARG A 102 1.26 0.93 12.75
N ASP A 103 1.12 1.11 14.05
CA ASP A 103 -0.12 1.52 14.72
C ASP A 103 -0.67 2.84 14.14
N THR A 104 0.18 3.84 13.86
CA THR A 104 -0.24 5.10 13.23
C THR A 104 -0.68 4.90 11.77
N ILE A 105 -0.03 4.00 11.02
CA ILE A 105 -0.49 3.65 9.65
C ILE A 105 -1.86 2.97 9.72
N ASP A 106 -2.05 2.09 10.71
CA ASP A 106 -3.26 1.32 10.89
C ASP A 106 -4.43 2.21 11.36
N ASP A 107 -4.17 3.21 12.22
CA ASP A 107 -5.09 4.30 12.56
C ASP A 107 -5.47 5.15 11.33
N ILE A 108 -4.50 5.49 10.47
CA ILE A 108 -4.75 6.22 9.22
C ILE A 108 -5.66 5.41 8.30
N ILE A 109 -5.41 4.10 8.14
CA ILE A 109 -6.23 3.20 7.33
C ILE A 109 -7.63 3.01 7.94
N ALA A 110 -7.75 2.88 9.26
CA ALA A 110 -9.04 2.81 9.96
C ALA A 110 -9.82 4.15 9.90
N SER A 111 -9.12 5.27 9.70
CA SER A 111 -9.73 6.60 9.50
C SER A 111 -10.27 6.85 8.09
N LEU A 112 -10.06 5.93 7.14
CA LEU A 112 -10.63 6.03 5.79
C LEU A 112 -12.16 5.95 5.84
N ARG A 113 -12.81 7.11 5.63
CA ARG A 113 -14.27 7.24 5.61
C ARG A 113 -14.79 7.35 4.19
N ARG A 114 -16.03 6.92 3.97
CA ARG A 114 -16.75 7.21 2.71
C ARG A 114 -17.06 8.70 2.62
N SER A 115 -16.61 9.36 1.55
CA SER A 115 -17.18 10.64 1.12
C SER A 115 -18.54 10.39 0.47
N SER A 116 -19.60 10.92 1.07
CA SER A 116 -20.98 10.89 0.56
C SER A 116 -21.21 11.89 -0.57
#